data_AF-Q2SUM1-F1
#
_entry.id   AF-Q2SUM1-F1
#
_cell.length_a   1.000
_cell.length_b   1.000
_cell.length_c   1.000
_cell.angle_alpha   90.00
_cell.angle_beta   90.00
_cell.angle_gamma   90.00
#
_symmetry.space_group_name_H-M   'P 1'
#
loop_
_entity.id
_entity.type
_entity.pdbx_description
1 polymer ?
#
loop_
_entity_poly.entity_id
_entity_poly.type
_entity_poly.pdbx_seq_one_letter_code
_entity_poly.pdbx_strand_id
1 'polypeptide(L)'
;MPARWRRSPFARSPSPQPTPPHTLARRNSRQSERDPASRASAERSRRPPRVIAACHRPFTCNDRNSRKDRALDCNRHGDVASCNPAPQPARPALCVATGPQPARTAPAANAARARPSHALHADFQIEPMDNQEKPTPRSPAQPPSGSGPRRPRRKLIAFGVLAAVAIGGVLWWHPWKSGGNPSTESRPDGARKRGGPAALANLPQPVQVATAARGEMPVVLNALGTVTPLANVTVRTQLSGYLQSVSFQEGQIVKQGDVLAQIDPRPYQISLANAQGALARDEALLATARLDLKRYQTLLAQDSIAKQTADTQASLVKQYEGTVQIDRAAVDSAKLNLAYARITAPVSGRVGLRQVDPGNYVTPSDANGIVVITQLQPMSVIFTTSEDNLPAILKQVNAGGKLSVTAYNRNNTVPLETGALNTLDNQIDTATGTVKLRATFENRNNLLFPNQFVNTRLLVDTIRDATIVPTSAVLSGSIGQFVYVVKPDNTVTVRKVKPGPVDGERTSIVEGLAVGERVVTDGSDRLREGSAVTIPADKPKQASGAKSASGASGASGASGAHGGQRRRGASQAQSQ
;
A
#
# COMPACT_ATOMS: atom_id res chain seq x y z
N MET A 1 -0.45 -45.50 -28.41
CA MET A 1 0.37 -46.69 -28.78
C MET A 1 0.90 -46.49 -30.19
N PRO A 2 1.88 -47.27 -30.67
CA PRO A 2 3.33 -47.25 -30.38
C PRO A 2 4.15 -46.79 -31.61
N ALA A 3 5.50 -46.67 -31.69
CA ALA A 3 6.68 -46.60 -30.79
C ALA A 3 7.81 -45.86 -31.59
N ARG A 4 8.86 -45.18 -31.09
CA ARG A 4 9.61 -45.06 -29.80
C ARG A 4 11.02 -45.72 -29.86
N TRP A 5 11.99 -45.19 -29.08
CA TRP A 5 13.43 -45.58 -28.91
C TRP A 5 14.40 -45.02 -29.99
N ARG A 6 15.69 -44.68 -29.76
CA ARG A 6 16.47 -44.32 -28.52
C ARG A 6 17.83 -43.59 -28.82
N ARG A 7 18.05 -42.45 -28.16
CA ARG A 7 19.31 -41.95 -27.49
C ARG A 7 20.62 -41.55 -28.22
N SER A 8 21.29 -40.59 -27.56
CA SER A 8 22.72 -40.17 -27.53
C SER A 8 23.18 -40.11 -26.03
N PRO A 9 24.23 -39.38 -25.55
CA PRO A 9 25.55 -38.91 -26.05
C PRO A 9 26.74 -39.23 -25.07
N PHE A 10 28.00 -38.77 -25.32
CA PHE A 10 28.88 -38.00 -24.38
C PHE A 10 30.30 -37.68 -24.98
N ALA A 11 31.16 -36.93 -24.26
CA ALA A 11 32.37 -36.24 -24.79
C ALA A 11 33.63 -36.28 -23.86
N ARG A 12 34.81 -35.85 -24.38
CA ARG A 12 36.00 -35.35 -23.63
C ARG A 12 37.08 -34.70 -24.54
N SER A 13 38.03 -33.96 -23.96
CA SER A 13 39.20 -33.30 -24.60
C SER A 13 40.46 -33.40 -23.72
N PRO A 14 41.68 -33.16 -24.26
CA PRO A 14 42.55 -32.07 -23.74
C PRO A 14 43.52 -31.40 -24.76
N SER A 15 44.30 -30.40 -24.28
CA SER A 15 45.31 -29.53 -24.96
C SER A 15 46.75 -30.16 -24.99
N PRO A 16 47.90 -29.48 -25.31
CA PRO A 16 48.22 -28.04 -25.53
C PRO A 16 49.23 -27.69 -26.69
N GLN A 17 49.69 -26.43 -26.77
CA GLN A 17 50.83 -25.93 -27.58
C GLN A 17 51.60 -24.75 -26.89
N PRO A 18 52.78 -24.28 -27.38
CA PRO A 18 53.84 -23.68 -26.53
C PRO A 18 54.03 -22.13 -26.58
N THR A 19 55.15 -21.67 -26.00
CA THR A 19 55.56 -20.29 -25.63
C THR A 19 56.27 -19.46 -26.72
N PRO A 20 56.45 -18.14 -26.48
CA PRO A 20 57.72 -17.46 -26.78
C PRO A 20 58.27 -16.57 -25.62
N PRO A 21 59.56 -16.12 -25.63
CA PRO A 21 60.20 -15.43 -24.48
C PRO A 21 60.92 -14.08 -24.76
N HIS A 22 61.31 -13.38 -23.68
CA HIS A 22 62.25 -12.22 -23.59
C HIS A 22 61.78 -10.88 -24.24
N THR A 23 62.35 -9.67 -23.98
CA THR A 23 63.57 -9.26 -23.24
C THR A 23 63.44 -7.88 -22.53
N LEU A 24 64.32 -7.66 -21.54
CA LEU A 24 64.66 -6.46 -20.74
C LEU A 24 64.56 -5.04 -21.36
N ALA A 25 64.23 -4.04 -20.51
CA ALA A 25 65.07 -2.84 -20.27
C ALA A 25 64.68 -2.09 -18.97
N ARG A 26 65.62 -1.32 -18.36
CA ARG A 26 65.45 -0.53 -17.12
C ARG A 26 65.90 0.93 -17.29
N ARG A 27 65.17 1.88 -16.68
CA ARG A 27 65.59 3.09 -15.88
C ARG A 27 64.48 4.16 -15.99
N ASN A 28 64.00 4.78 -14.91
CA ASN A 28 64.63 5.74 -13.97
C ASN A 28 65.15 7.03 -14.64
N SER A 29 64.93 8.25 -14.12
CA SER A 29 64.04 8.75 -13.05
C SER A 29 64.28 10.27 -12.84
N ARG A 30 63.25 11.05 -12.42
CA ARG A 30 63.36 12.44 -11.84
C ARG A 30 63.86 13.53 -12.82
N GLN A 31 63.76 14.85 -12.61
CA GLN A 31 62.93 15.78 -11.80
C GLN A 31 63.14 17.21 -12.39
N SER A 32 62.37 18.23 -11.95
CA SER A 32 62.69 19.69 -11.98
C SER A 32 62.70 20.44 -13.35
N GLU A 33 62.49 21.77 -13.52
CA GLU A 33 61.93 22.88 -12.69
C GLU A 33 61.96 24.27 -13.40
N ARG A 34 61.06 25.23 -13.02
CA ARG A 34 61.01 26.71 -13.26
C ARG A 34 60.87 27.34 -14.69
N ASP A 35 59.82 28.17 -14.88
CA ASP A 35 59.72 29.63 -15.22
C ASP A 35 60.68 30.34 -16.24
N PRO A 36 60.43 31.60 -16.75
CA PRO A 36 59.34 32.58 -16.55
C PRO A 36 58.74 33.28 -17.83
N ALA A 37 57.89 34.30 -17.61
CA ALA A 37 57.00 35.05 -18.51
C ALA A 37 57.57 36.12 -19.50
N SER A 38 56.69 36.64 -20.40
CA SER A 38 56.76 37.97 -21.05
C SER A 38 55.32 38.51 -21.32
N ARG A 39 54.95 39.75 -20.91
CA ARG A 39 54.94 41.09 -21.61
C ARG A 39 53.98 41.22 -22.82
N ALA A 40 53.37 42.38 -23.16
CA ALA A 40 52.91 43.60 -22.44
C ALA A 40 52.25 44.63 -23.44
N SER A 41 51.22 45.40 -23.02
CA SER A 41 50.68 46.72 -23.54
C SER A 41 49.15 46.82 -23.32
N ALA A 42 48.60 47.79 -22.58
CA ALA A 42 48.17 49.16 -22.96
C ALA A 42 46.92 49.18 -23.88
N GLU A 43 45.79 49.86 -23.57
CA GLU A 43 45.63 51.31 -23.33
C GLU A 43 44.58 51.69 -22.22
N ARG A 44 44.23 52.98 -22.05
CA ARG A 44 43.75 53.60 -20.78
C ARG A 44 42.42 54.40 -20.85
N SER A 45 41.47 54.23 -19.90
CA SER A 45 40.51 55.31 -19.51
C SER A 45 39.74 55.18 -18.17
N ARG A 46 39.94 56.17 -17.27
CA ARG A 46 38.98 56.86 -16.35
C ARG A 46 37.95 56.11 -15.44
N ARG A 47 38.44 55.71 -14.24
CA ARG A 47 38.00 56.13 -12.85
C ARG A 47 36.56 55.82 -12.28
N PRO A 48 36.35 55.90 -10.93
CA PRO A 48 35.47 55.00 -10.12
C PRO A 48 34.38 55.78 -9.28
N PRO A 49 33.81 55.36 -8.09
CA PRO A 49 33.97 54.14 -7.26
C PRO A 49 32.73 53.57 -6.48
N ARG A 50 33.00 52.51 -5.67
CA ARG A 50 32.30 52.01 -4.45
C ARG A 50 30.93 51.30 -4.66
N VAL A 51 30.83 50.00 -4.36
CA VAL A 51 30.75 49.32 -3.03
C VAL A 51 29.37 49.47 -2.37
N ILE A 52 28.63 48.37 -2.31
CA ILE A 52 27.43 48.16 -1.47
C ILE A 52 27.54 46.78 -0.82
N ALA A 53 27.17 46.68 0.45
CA ALA A 53 26.97 45.43 1.18
C ALA A 53 25.89 45.63 2.27
N ALA A 54 25.40 44.51 2.81
CA ALA A 54 24.59 44.39 4.03
C ALA A 54 23.07 44.74 4.00
N CYS A 55 22.27 43.67 4.15
CA CYS A 55 21.25 43.48 5.21
C CYS A 55 19.76 43.90 5.05
N HIS A 56 18.92 42.85 5.10
CA HIS A 56 17.64 42.69 5.83
C HIS A 56 16.49 43.72 5.72
N ARG A 57 15.29 43.24 5.35
CA ARG A 57 14.25 42.75 6.31
C ARG A 57 13.06 42.06 5.59
N PRO A 58 12.24 41.25 6.29
CA PRO A 58 11.08 40.55 5.73
C PRO A 58 9.77 41.35 5.86
N PHE A 59 8.70 40.87 5.22
CA PHE A 59 7.33 41.41 5.32
C PHE A 59 6.31 40.32 5.69
N THR A 60 5.42 40.64 6.64
CA THR A 60 4.18 39.92 6.93
C THR A 60 3.13 40.91 7.42
N CYS A 61 1.93 40.91 6.83
CA CYS A 61 0.74 41.46 7.47
C CYS A 61 -0.52 40.79 6.91
N ASN A 62 -1.64 40.89 7.62
CA ASN A 62 -2.87 40.14 7.35
C ASN A 62 -4.12 41.02 7.58
N ASP A 63 -5.20 40.60 6.94
CA ASP A 63 -6.61 40.77 7.34
C ASP A 63 -7.42 42.07 7.08
N ARG A 64 -8.60 41.83 6.49
CA ARG A 64 -9.95 42.38 6.80
C ARG A 64 -10.29 43.89 6.73
N ASN A 65 -11.12 44.26 5.74
CA ASN A 65 -12.62 44.26 5.79
C ASN A 65 -13.41 45.54 5.36
N SER A 66 -14.49 45.31 4.59
CA SER A 66 -15.83 45.94 4.65
C SER A 66 -16.09 47.43 4.31
N ARG A 67 -16.83 47.66 3.20
CA ARG A 67 -18.12 48.41 3.02
C ARG A 67 -18.41 48.49 1.50
N LYS A 68 -19.61 48.30 0.90
CA LYS A 68 -21.06 48.43 1.17
C LYS A 68 -21.77 49.68 0.60
N ASP A 69 -22.53 49.42 -0.47
CA ASP A 69 -23.91 49.87 -0.79
C ASP A 69 -24.24 51.30 -1.30
N ARG A 70 -25.20 51.32 -2.24
CA ARG A 70 -26.04 52.41 -2.81
C ARG A 70 -25.35 53.45 -3.72
N ALA A 71 -25.78 53.82 -4.93
CA ALA A 71 -27.01 53.72 -5.76
C ALA A 71 -27.78 55.05 -5.98
N LEU A 72 -28.23 55.22 -7.23
CA LEU A 72 -29.28 56.10 -7.79
C LEU A 72 -28.98 57.54 -8.29
N ASP A 73 -29.58 57.77 -9.47
CA ASP A 73 -30.23 58.96 -10.04
C ASP A 73 -29.51 60.03 -10.89
N CYS A 74 -30.32 60.62 -11.77
CA CYS A 74 -29.92 61.39 -12.96
C CYS A 74 -30.58 62.79 -13.03
N ASN A 75 -29.81 63.82 -13.43
CA ASN A 75 -30.28 64.94 -14.26
C ASN A 75 -29.08 65.87 -14.64
N ARG A 76 -29.19 66.90 -15.51
CA ARG A 76 -29.60 67.01 -16.94
C ARG A 76 -29.54 68.50 -17.36
N HIS A 77 -29.24 68.77 -18.64
CA HIS A 77 -29.38 70.02 -19.43
C HIS A 77 -28.29 71.14 -19.43
N GLY A 78 -27.86 71.45 -20.67
CA GLY A 78 -27.42 72.77 -21.18
C GLY A 78 -25.91 73.06 -21.25
N ASP A 79 -25.35 73.84 -22.20
CA ASP A 79 -25.71 74.30 -23.58
C ASP A 79 -24.57 75.27 -24.08
N VAL A 80 -24.32 75.72 -25.34
CA VAL A 80 -24.91 75.66 -26.71
C VAL A 80 -23.76 75.69 -27.78
N ALA A 81 -24.07 75.54 -29.08
CA ALA A 81 -23.32 75.99 -30.28
C ALA A 81 -22.10 75.14 -30.76
N SER A 82 -21.81 74.96 -32.07
CA SER A 82 -22.14 75.79 -33.25
C SER A 82 -22.20 75.03 -34.62
N CYS A 83 -23.14 75.44 -35.48
CA CYS A 83 -23.19 75.43 -36.98
C CYS A 83 -22.86 74.19 -37.88
N ASN A 84 -23.27 74.31 -39.16
CA ASN A 84 -23.44 73.30 -40.24
C ASN A 84 -23.17 74.02 -41.63
N PRO A 85 -23.41 73.49 -42.87
CA PRO A 85 -23.16 72.18 -43.54
C PRO A 85 -22.51 72.24 -44.98
N ALA A 86 -22.04 71.09 -45.51
CA ALA A 86 -21.98 70.67 -46.96
C ALA A 86 -21.12 71.51 -47.99
N PRO A 87 -20.99 71.17 -49.31
CA PRO A 87 -21.46 70.02 -50.14
C PRO A 87 -20.38 69.33 -51.06
N GLN A 88 -20.80 68.50 -52.05
CA GLN A 88 -19.99 67.84 -53.12
C GLN A 88 -19.96 68.64 -54.45
N PRO A 89 -19.20 68.23 -55.52
CA PRO A 89 -19.87 67.54 -56.68
C PRO A 89 -19.03 66.65 -57.67
N ALA A 90 -19.75 65.97 -58.60
CA ALA A 90 -19.44 65.67 -60.03
C ALA A 90 -18.71 64.36 -60.51
N ARG A 91 -19.00 63.99 -61.79
CA ARG A 91 -18.50 62.86 -62.65
C ARG A 91 -18.29 63.40 -64.10
N PRO A 92 -17.68 62.66 -65.09
CA PRO A 92 -18.52 61.95 -66.10
C PRO A 92 -17.88 60.75 -66.90
N ALA A 93 -18.69 60.12 -67.79
CA ALA A 93 -18.35 59.31 -68.99
C ALA A 93 -17.72 57.87 -68.86
N LEU A 94 -17.45 57.11 -69.94
CA LEU A 94 -18.40 56.36 -70.83
C LEU A 94 -17.71 55.22 -71.67
N CYS A 95 -18.47 54.57 -72.59
CA CYS A 95 -18.11 53.59 -73.67
C CYS A 95 -17.89 52.09 -73.29
N VAL A 96 -18.18 51.00 -74.07
CA VAL A 96 -18.60 50.67 -75.49
C VAL A 96 -17.43 50.11 -76.37
N ALA A 97 -17.47 48.97 -77.11
CA ALA A 97 -18.56 48.01 -77.49
C ALA A 97 -18.09 46.55 -77.91
N THR A 98 -19.08 45.68 -78.24
CA THR A 98 -19.09 44.49 -79.17
C THR A 98 -18.42 43.12 -78.83
N GLY A 99 -18.98 42.02 -79.41
CA GLY A 99 -18.58 40.60 -79.30
C GLY A 99 -17.91 40.02 -80.57
N PRO A 100 -18.07 38.73 -81.01
CA PRO A 100 -19.15 37.75 -80.73
C PRO A 100 -18.69 36.27 -80.47
N GLN A 101 -19.62 35.29 -80.50
CA GLN A 101 -19.39 33.82 -80.48
C GLN A 101 -19.38 33.19 -81.89
N PRO A 102 -18.88 31.94 -82.07
CA PRO A 102 -19.77 30.78 -82.28
C PRO A 102 -19.22 29.44 -81.70
N ALA A 103 -19.79 28.24 -81.95
CA ALA A 103 -21.15 27.71 -81.72
C ALA A 103 -21.28 26.24 -82.19
N ARG A 104 -21.91 25.35 -81.39
CA ARG A 104 -22.35 23.95 -81.73
C ARG A 104 -21.19 22.94 -82.00
N THR A 105 -21.32 21.62 -81.76
CA THR A 105 -22.44 20.69 -82.02
C THR A 105 -22.62 19.57 -80.98
N ALA A 106 -23.77 18.88 -81.06
CA ALA A 106 -24.07 17.57 -80.44
C ALA A 106 -24.85 16.71 -81.46
N PRO A 107 -24.88 15.37 -81.29
CA PRO A 107 -26.13 14.68 -80.92
C PRO A 107 -25.91 13.62 -79.81
N ALA A 108 -26.84 13.44 -78.85
CA ALA A 108 -28.03 12.58 -78.88
C ALA A 108 -27.73 11.05 -78.93
N ALA A 109 -28.38 10.16 -78.17
CA ALA A 109 -29.60 10.26 -77.35
C ALA A 109 -29.43 9.41 -76.04
N ASN A 110 -30.43 9.04 -75.21
CA ASN A 110 -31.89 9.08 -75.34
C ASN A 110 -32.64 9.10 -73.98
N ALA A 111 -33.97 9.16 -74.08
CA ALA A 111 -35.06 9.01 -73.11
C ALA A 111 -35.10 7.64 -72.35
N ALA A 112 -35.93 7.44 -71.32
CA ALA A 112 -37.17 8.15 -70.87
C ALA A 112 -37.31 8.13 -69.31
N ARG A 113 -38.32 8.70 -68.61
CA ARG A 113 -39.77 8.94 -68.88
C ARG A 113 -40.32 10.17 -68.11
N ALA A 114 -41.62 10.47 -68.25
CA ALA A 114 -42.35 11.65 -67.70
C ALA A 114 -42.41 11.74 -66.14
N ARG A 115 -42.59 12.88 -65.43
CA ARG A 115 -43.49 14.09 -65.53
C ARG A 115 -45.00 13.79 -65.33
N PRO A 116 -45.85 14.72 -64.84
CA PRO A 116 -45.65 16.06 -64.21
C PRO A 116 -46.22 16.07 -62.73
N SER A 117 -46.58 17.13 -61.97
CA SER A 117 -47.18 18.45 -62.24
C SER A 117 -47.13 19.46 -61.06
N HIS A 118 -46.96 20.74 -61.39
CA HIS A 118 -47.48 21.98 -60.74
C HIS A 118 -47.35 22.27 -59.22
N ALA A 119 -47.44 23.56 -58.88
CA ALA A 119 -47.31 24.15 -57.54
C ALA A 119 -48.51 25.06 -57.21
N LEU A 120 -48.59 25.59 -55.98
CA LEU A 120 -48.82 27.02 -55.65
C LEU A 120 -49.02 27.26 -54.12
N HIS A 121 -48.41 28.34 -53.60
CA HIS A 121 -48.66 29.02 -52.29
C HIS A 121 -48.51 28.17 -50.99
N ALA A 122 -48.31 28.72 -49.78
CA ALA A 122 -48.42 30.10 -49.28
C ALA A 122 -47.36 30.43 -48.21
N ASP A 123 -47.48 31.62 -47.59
CA ASP A 123 -46.54 32.24 -46.64
C ASP A 123 -46.47 31.59 -45.24
N PHE A 124 -45.32 31.73 -44.57
CA PHE A 124 -45.27 31.97 -43.12
C PHE A 124 -44.04 32.81 -42.74
N GLN A 125 -44.19 33.69 -41.75
CA GLN A 125 -43.13 34.61 -41.30
C GLN A 125 -42.24 34.01 -40.21
N ILE A 126 -41.04 34.59 -40.04
CA ILE A 126 -40.13 34.28 -38.92
C ILE A 126 -40.27 35.38 -37.88
N GLU A 127 -40.88 35.08 -36.74
CA GLU A 127 -40.74 35.87 -35.51
C GLU A 127 -39.74 35.22 -34.54
N PRO A 128 -38.90 35.99 -33.84
CA PRO A 128 -37.96 35.46 -32.86
C PRO A 128 -38.64 35.22 -31.51
N MET A 129 -38.78 33.95 -31.11
CA MET A 129 -39.17 33.62 -29.73
C MET A 129 -38.00 33.87 -28.77
N ASP A 130 -38.09 34.93 -27.97
CA ASP A 130 -37.32 35.05 -26.72
C ASP A 130 -37.81 33.99 -25.72
N ASN A 131 -36.86 33.28 -25.11
CA ASN A 131 -37.11 32.50 -23.89
C ASN A 131 -35.81 32.14 -23.16
N GLN A 132 -35.11 33.14 -22.61
CA GLN A 132 -33.97 32.94 -21.71
C GLN A 132 -34.39 32.45 -20.31
N GLU A 133 -34.98 31.24 -20.21
CA GLU A 133 -35.30 30.66 -18.91
C GLU A 133 -34.04 30.10 -18.20
N LYS A 134 -33.50 30.95 -17.33
CA LYS A 134 -32.28 30.75 -16.53
C LYS A 134 -32.38 29.50 -15.63
N PRO A 135 -31.47 28.50 -15.77
CA PRO A 135 -31.49 27.33 -14.90
C PRO A 135 -31.19 27.71 -13.45
N THR A 136 -32.13 27.46 -12.55
CA THR A 136 -31.95 27.67 -11.11
C THR A 136 -31.11 26.55 -10.49
N PRO A 137 -30.18 26.87 -9.57
CA PRO A 137 -29.40 25.84 -8.90
C PRO A 137 -30.27 25.02 -7.96
N ARG A 138 -30.28 23.69 -8.11
CA ARG A 138 -30.96 22.79 -7.17
C ARG A 138 -30.25 22.85 -5.81
N SER A 139 -30.95 23.33 -4.79
CA SER A 139 -30.50 23.25 -3.39
C SER A 139 -30.36 21.78 -2.97
N PRO A 140 -29.33 21.38 -2.21
CA PRO A 140 -29.12 20.00 -1.81
C PRO A 140 -30.25 19.50 -0.88
N ALA A 141 -30.71 18.28 -1.11
CA ALA A 141 -31.76 17.66 -0.29
C ALA A 141 -31.25 17.39 1.14
N GLN A 142 -32.03 17.81 2.13
CA GLN A 142 -31.77 17.50 3.54
C GLN A 142 -32.12 16.03 3.85
N PRO A 143 -31.37 15.34 4.73
CA PRO A 143 -31.75 14.01 5.20
C PRO A 143 -33.02 14.07 6.07
N PRO A 144 -33.85 13.01 6.09
CA PRO A 144 -35.12 13.00 6.82
C PRO A 144 -34.91 13.09 8.34
N SER A 145 -35.43 14.15 8.96
CA SER A 145 -35.35 14.38 10.40
C SER A 145 -36.38 13.56 11.18
N GLY A 146 -35.99 12.35 11.62
CA GLY A 146 -36.82 11.48 12.47
C GLY A 146 -37.04 12.03 13.88
N SER A 147 -38.09 12.84 14.07
CA SER A 147 -38.43 13.52 15.34
C SER A 147 -39.17 12.62 16.35
N GLY A 148 -38.51 11.55 16.81
CA GLY A 148 -39.04 10.71 17.88
C GLY A 148 -39.12 11.44 19.25
N PRO A 149 -40.25 11.39 19.98
CA PRO A 149 -40.42 12.13 21.23
C PRO A 149 -39.54 11.57 22.37
N ARG A 150 -38.49 12.32 22.74
CA ARG A 150 -37.54 11.97 23.80
C ARG A 150 -38.19 12.04 25.20
N ARG A 151 -38.69 10.90 25.70
CA ARG A 151 -39.14 10.75 27.10
C ARG A 151 -37.97 11.02 28.08
N PRO A 152 -38.16 11.79 29.17
CA PRO A 152 -37.08 12.17 30.07
C PRO A 152 -36.65 11.01 30.98
N ARG A 153 -35.43 10.48 30.76
CA ARG A 153 -34.82 9.36 31.52
C ARG A 153 -34.46 9.66 32.98
N ARG A 154 -35.02 10.71 33.60
CA ARG A 154 -34.66 11.19 34.95
C ARG A 154 -35.36 10.43 36.10
N LYS A 155 -36.38 9.60 35.83
CA LYS A 155 -37.16 8.89 36.87
C LYS A 155 -36.61 7.50 37.27
N LEU A 156 -35.75 6.86 36.47
CA LEU A 156 -35.25 5.51 36.76
C LEU A 156 -34.19 5.47 37.87
N ILE A 157 -33.35 6.50 37.98
CA ILE A 157 -32.31 6.58 39.02
C ILE A 157 -32.92 6.73 40.42
N ALA A 158 -34.04 7.46 40.53
CA ALA A 158 -34.75 7.66 41.80
C ALA A 158 -35.29 6.34 42.41
N PHE A 159 -35.81 5.44 41.58
CA PHE A 159 -36.31 4.13 42.04
C PHE A 159 -35.19 3.21 42.52
N GLY A 160 -34.01 3.24 41.90
CA GLY A 160 -32.86 2.45 42.35
C GLY A 160 -32.37 2.83 43.75
N VAL A 161 -32.34 4.13 44.06
CA VAL A 161 -31.94 4.62 45.39
C VAL A 161 -33.00 4.28 46.45
N LEU A 162 -34.29 4.43 46.15
CA LEU A 162 -35.37 4.05 47.07
C LEU A 162 -35.38 2.55 47.40
N ALA A 163 -35.10 1.68 46.42
CA ALA A 163 -35.01 0.23 46.64
C ALA A 163 -33.85 -0.14 47.59
N ALA A 164 -32.69 0.50 47.45
CA ALA A 164 -31.54 0.27 48.33
C ALA A 164 -31.83 0.70 49.79
N VAL A 165 -32.49 1.85 49.99
CA VAL A 165 -32.87 2.33 51.33
C VAL A 165 -33.92 1.42 51.98
N ALA A 166 -34.88 0.91 51.21
CA ALA A 166 -35.89 -0.04 51.72
C ALA A 166 -35.26 -1.34 52.25
N ILE A 167 -34.31 -1.91 51.52
CA ILE A 167 -33.61 -3.16 51.94
C ILE A 167 -32.77 -2.91 53.20
N GLY A 168 -32.09 -1.76 53.30
CA GLY A 168 -31.35 -1.36 54.50
C GLY A 168 -32.24 -1.20 55.74
N GLY A 169 -33.45 -0.64 55.57
CA GLY A 169 -34.41 -0.49 56.66
C GLY A 169 -34.96 -1.82 57.19
N VAL A 170 -35.28 -2.76 56.31
CA VAL A 170 -35.84 -4.08 56.70
C VAL A 170 -34.84 -4.92 57.49
N LEU A 171 -33.55 -4.86 57.15
CA LEU A 171 -32.49 -5.58 57.89
C LEU A 171 -32.17 -4.99 59.27
N TRP A 172 -32.64 -3.79 59.59
CA TRP A 172 -32.37 -3.13 60.87
C TRP A 172 -33.51 -3.31 61.91
N TRP A 173 -34.68 -3.81 61.49
CA TRP A 173 -35.89 -3.85 62.33
C TRP A 173 -36.45 -5.26 62.59
N HIS A 174 -35.58 -6.26 62.78
CA HIS A 174 -35.99 -7.59 63.24
C HIS A 174 -35.12 -8.08 64.42
N PRO A 175 -35.62 -8.08 65.67
CA PRO A 175 -34.87 -8.51 66.84
C PRO A 175 -35.07 -10.01 67.12
N TRP A 176 -34.03 -10.83 66.88
CA TRP A 176 -34.01 -12.22 67.35
C TRP A 176 -33.06 -12.43 68.52
N LYS A 177 -33.68 -12.57 69.71
CA LYS A 177 -33.08 -13.12 70.93
C LYS A 177 -33.44 -14.60 71.08
N SER A 178 -32.51 -15.37 71.60
CA SER A 178 -32.69 -16.53 72.50
C SER A 178 -33.57 -17.74 72.08
N GLY A 179 -32.98 -18.94 72.19
CA GLY A 179 -33.68 -20.11 72.72
C GLY A 179 -33.42 -21.45 72.01
N GLY A 180 -33.03 -22.48 72.78
CA GLY A 180 -33.10 -23.88 72.35
C GLY A 180 -31.85 -24.74 72.58
N ASN A 181 -31.73 -25.38 73.76
CA ASN A 181 -30.95 -26.62 73.90
C ASN A 181 -31.84 -27.80 73.44
N PRO A 182 -31.26 -28.88 72.88
CA PRO A 182 -30.91 -30.05 73.70
C PRO A 182 -29.57 -30.71 73.26
N SER A 183 -28.97 -31.69 73.94
CA SER A 183 -29.16 -32.25 75.31
C SER A 183 -27.84 -32.87 75.78
N THR A 184 -27.67 -33.09 77.09
CA THR A 184 -26.47 -33.68 77.68
C THR A 184 -26.45 -35.21 77.60
N GLU A 185 -25.30 -35.77 77.23
CA GLU A 185 -24.88 -37.16 77.53
C GLU A 185 -23.44 -37.08 78.10
N SER A 186 -23.06 -37.94 79.05
CA SER A 186 -21.95 -37.61 79.99
C SER A 186 -20.78 -38.61 80.07
N ARG A 187 -19.55 -38.04 80.10
CA ARG A 187 -18.30 -38.56 80.70
C ARG A 187 -17.62 -39.79 80.03
N PRO A 188 -16.34 -40.11 80.39
CA PRO A 188 -15.37 -39.35 81.20
C PRO A 188 -14.02 -39.03 80.52
N ASP A 189 -13.41 -37.94 81.00
CA ASP A 189 -11.98 -37.70 81.25
C ASP A 189 -10.88 -38.34 80.37
N GLY A 190 -10.23 -37.49 79.55
CA GLY A 190 -9.01 -37.80 78.79
C GLY A 190 -8.02 -36.62 78.78
N ALA A 191 -7.52 -36.20 79.93
CA ALA A 191 -6.77 -34.95 80.09
C ALA A 191 -5.40 -34.94 79.38
N ARG A 192 -5.15 -33.98 78.47
CA ARG A 192 -3.80 -33.58 78.04
C ARG A 192 -3.69 -32.13 77.55
N LYS A 193 -2.98 -31.34 78.35
CA LYS A 193 -2.29 -30.04 78.09
C LYS A 193 -2.77 -29.15 76.94
N ARG A 194 -3.32 -28.00 77.33
CA ARG A 194 -3.38 -26.72 76.59
C ARG A 194 -2.03 -26.38 75.93
N GLY A 195 -1.95 -26.48 74.60
CA GLY A 195 -0.91 -25.84 73.78
C GLY A 195 -1.47 -24.61 73.07
N GLY A 196 -0.75 -23.49 73.07
CA GLY A 196 -1.23 -22.24 72.45
C GLY A 196 -1.09 -22.26 70.91
N PRO A 197 -1.92 -21.48 70.17
CA PRO A 197 -1.91 -21.43 68.70
C PRO A 197 -0.68 -20.71 68.08
N ALA A 198 0.44 -20.64 68.79
CA ALA A 198 1.71 -20.08 68.33
C ALA A 198 2.68 -21.16 67.79
N ALA A 199 2.54 -22.42 68.22
CA ALA A 199 3.47 -23.50 67.85
C ALA A 199 3.31 -24.01 66.40
N LEU A 200 2.22 -23.66 65.71
CA LEU A 200 1.90 -24.11 64.35
C LEU A 200 2.43 -23.16 63.26
N ALA A 201 3.02 -22.02 63.64
CA ALA A 201 3.58 -21.04 62.71
C ALA A 201 4.98 -21.38 62.17
N ASN A 202 5.65 -22.40 62.73
CA ASN A 202 7.03 -22.80 62.42
C ASN A 202 7.15 -24.21 61.82
N LEU A 203 6.06 -24.80 61.30
CA LEU A 203 6.18 -26.00 60.47
C LEU A 203 6.84 -25.60 59.13
N PRO A 204 7.92 -26.25 58.69
CA PRO A 204 8.58 -25.92 57.42
C PRO A 204 7.60 -26.02 56.24
N GLN A 205 7.39 -24.90 55.56
CA GLN A 205 6.45 -24.84 54.43
C GLN A 205 7.07 -25.53 53.21
N PRO A 206 6.39 -26.49 52.55
CA PRO A 206 6.84 -27.02 51.28
C PRO A 206 6.79 -25.94 50.19
N VAL A 207 7.88 -25.77 49.45
CA VAL A 207 8.04 -24.80 48.36
C VAL A 207 8.79 -25.41 47.18
N GLN A 208 8.53 -24.92 45.97
CA GLN A 208 9.41 -25.20 44.83
C GLN A 208 10.47 -24.10 44.71
N VAL A 209 11.65 -24.46 44.21
CA VAL A 209 12.76 -23.52 44.00
C VAL A 209 13.34 -23.67 42.59
N ALA A 210 13.92 -22.58 42.07
CA ALA A 210 14.77 -22.58 40.91
C ALA A 210 16.08 -21.84 41.20
N THR A 211 17.17 -22.26 40.57
CA THR A 211 18.46 -21.55 40.65
C THR A 211 18.48 -20.41 39.64
N ALA A 212 18.89 -19.21 40.07
CA ALA A 212 19.12 -18.07 39.19
C ALA A 212 20.26 -18.39 38.22
N ALA A 213 19.94 -18.54 36.94
CA ALA A 213 20.88 -18.96 35.90
C ALA A 213 21.41 -17.76 35.11
N ARG A 214 22.64 -17.85 34.60
CA ARG A 214 23.15 -16.90 33.60
C ARG A 214 22.74 -17.36 32.20
N GLY A 215 22.27 -16.45 31.36
CA GLY A 215 21.95 -16.76 29.97
C GLY A 215 21.75 -15.53 29.08
N GLU A 216 21.42 -15.75 27.81
CA GLU A 216 20.96 -14.70 26.90
C GLU A 216 19.45 -14.45 27.10
N MET A 217 19.05 -13.18 27.18
CA MET A 217 17.66 -12.73 27.30
C MET A 217 17.28 -11.87 26.08
N PRO A 218 16.38 -12.33 25.19
CA PRO A 218 15.94 -11.56 24.04
C PRO A 218 14.98 -10.43 24.47
N VAL A 219 15.21 -9.22 23.98
CA VAL A 219 14.33 -8.07 24.18
C VAL A 219 13.31 -8.03 23.04
N VAL A 220 12.16 -8.67 23.26
CA VAL A 220 11.10 -8.81 22.25
C VAL A 220 9.98 -7.81 22.49
N LEU A 221 9.70 -6.98 21.49
CA LEU A 221 8.50 -6.13 21.45
C LEU A 221 7.40 -6.85 20.69
N ASN A 222 6.28 -7.09 21.39
CA ASN A 222 5.06 -7.65 20.81
C ASN A 222 4.15 -6.51 20.33
N ALA A 223 3.71 -6.55 19.07
CA ALA A 223 2.89 -5.51 18.46
C ALA A 223 1.86 -6.09 17.49
N LEU A 224 0.65 -5.51 17.45
CA LEU A 224 -0.35 -5.87 16.43
C LEU A 224 0.01 -5.20 15.10
N GLY A 225 -0.12 -5.94 13.99
CA GLY A 225 0.14 -5.42 12.65
C GLY A 225 -0.84 -5.92 11.59
N THR A 226 -0.82 -5.24 10.46
CA THR A 226 -1.62 -5.56 9.27
C THR A 226 -0.71 -5.87 8.09
N VAL A 227 -0.90 -7.04 7.48
CA VAL A 227 -0.21 -7.44 6.25
C VAL A 227 -0.62 -6.50 5.11
N THR A 228 0.36 -5.84 4.52
CA THR A 228 0.21 -4.84 3.46
C THR A 228 0.99 -5.30 2.23
N PRO A 229 0.38 -5.44 1.05
CA PRO A 229 1.10 -5.80 -0.18
C PRO A 229 2.08 -4.68 -0.58
N LEU A 230 3.20 -5.03 -1.23
CA LEU A 230 4.17 -4.02 -1.69
C LEU A 230 3.59 -3.11 -2.78
N ALA A 231 2.76 -3.68 -3.66
CA ALA A 231 1.99 -2.97 -4.67
C ALA A 231 0.56 -3.54 -4.73
N ASN A 232 -0.43 -2.66 -4.88
CA ASN A 232 -1.82 -3.02 -5.11
C ASN A 232 -2.39 -2.06 -6.16
N VAL A 233 -2.48 -2.52 -7.41
CA VAL A 233 -2.70 -1.66 -8.58
C VAL A 233 -4.02 -2.00 -9.25
N THR A 234 -4.95 -1.04 -9.27
CA THR A 234 -6.16 -1.10 -10.09
C THR A 234 -5.80 -0.81 -11.54
N VAL A 235 -5.90 -1.81 -12.41
CA VAL A 235 -5.64 -1.68 -13.84
C VAL A 235 -6.84 -1.00 -14.50
N ARG A 236 -6.64 0.23 -14.96
CA ARG A 236 -7.62 1.03 -15.72
C ARG A 236 -7.23 1.13 -17.19
N THR A 237 -8.17 1.50 -18.04
CA THR A 237 -7.88 1.82 -19.44
C THR A 237 -7.26 3.21 -19.56
N GLN A 238 -6.50 3.44 -20.64
CA GLN A 238 -6.08 4.79 -21.04
C GLN A 238 -6.93 5.36 -22.18
N LEU A 239 -7.86 4.54 -22.72
CA LEU A 239 -8.74 4.83 -23.85
C LEU A 239 -10.15 4.31 -23.58
N SER A 240 -11.15 4.89 -24.24
CA SER A 240 -12.55 4.46 -24.14
C SER A 240 -12.95 3.58 -25.32
N GLY A 241 -13.60 2.44 -25.07
CA GLY A 241 -14.01 1.51 -26.13
C GLY A 241 -14.68 0.25 -25.61
N TYR A 242 -15.11 -0.62 -26.52
CA TYR A 242 -15.66 -1.93 -26.15
C TYR A 242 -14.55 -2.93 -25.81
N LEU A 243 -14.72 -3.66 -24.72
CA LEU A 243 -13.78 -4.68 -24.25
C LEU A 243 -13.95 -5.95 -25.11
N GLN A 244 -13.04 -6.16 -26.07
CA GLN A 244 -13.11 -7.27 -27.02
C GLN A 244 -12.86 -8.62 -26.36
N SER A 245 -11.90 -8.69 -25.43
CA SER A 245 -11.58 -9.91 -24.69
C SER A 245 -10.87 -9.62 -23.37
N VAL A 246 -10.98 -10.57 -22.44
CA VAL A 246 -10.18 -10.66 -21.22
C VAL A 246 -9.35 -11.94 -21.32
N SER A 247 -8.06 -11.85 -20.97
CA SER A 247 -7.04 -12.88 -21.20
C SER A 247 -6.44 -13.43 -19.89
N PHE A 248 -7.05 -13.14 -18.75
CA PHE A 248 -6.70 -13.71 -17.44
C PHE A 248 -7.82 -14.56 -16.86
N GLN A 249 -7.45 -15.55 -16.05
CA GLN A 249 -8.33 -16.25 -15.11
C GLN A 249 -8.28 -15.55 -13.76
N GLU A 250 -9.42 -15.47 -13.07
CA GLU A 250 -9.52 -14.82 -11.76
C GLU A 250 -8.68 -15.57 -10.72
N GLY A 251 -7.97 -14.84 -9.86
CA GLY A 251 -7.08 -15.45 -8.87
C GLY A 251 -5.79 -16.06 -9.44
N GLN A 252 -5.48 -15.92 -10.75
CA GLN A 252 -4.19 -16.36 -11.30
C GLN A 252 -3.03 -15.44 -10.88
N ILE A 253 -1.79 -15.92 -11.00
CA ILE A 253 -0.59 -15.09 -10.92
C ILE A 253 -0.22 -14.59 -12.32
N VAL A 254 0.02 -13.28 -12.46
CA VAL A 254 0.55 -12.65 -13.68
C VAL A 254 1.89 -11.99 -13.41
N LYS A 255 2.68 -11.83 -14.48
CA LYS A 255 3.92 -11.07 -14.52
C LYS A 255 3.66 -9.69 -15.13
N GLN A 256 4.49 -8.72 -14.77
CA GLN A 256 4.54 -7.43 -15.45
C GLN A 256 4.72 -7.63 -16.98
N GLY A 257 3.87 -6.98 -17.77
CA GLY A 257 3.83 -7.10 -19.23
C GLY A 257 2.84 -8.13 -19.79
N ASP A 258 2.33 -9.06 -18.97
CA ASP A 258 1.32 -10.03 -19.43
C ASP A 258 0.05 -9.32 -19.91
N VAL A 259 -0.57 -9.81 -21.00
CA VAL A 259 -1.82 -9.22 -21.54
C VAL A 259 -3.00 -9.63 -20.67
N LEU A 260 -3.74 -8.64 -20.18
CA LEU A 260 -4.91 -8.82 -19.32
C LEU A 260 -6.21 -8.69 -20.11
N ALA A 261 -6.28 -7.72 -21.02
CA ALA A 261 -7.48 -7.47 -21.81
C ALA A 261 -7.14 -6.72 -23.11
N GLN A 262 -8.08 -6.73 -24.06
CA GLN A 262 -7.98 -6.04 -25.34
C GLN A 262 -9.25 -5.20 -25.55
N ILE A 263 -9.09 -3.89 -25.74
CA ILE A 263 -10.13 -3.01 -26.32
C ILE A 263 -10.15 -3.25 -27.83
N ASP A 264 -11.32 -3.17 -28.45
CA ASP A 264 -11.47 -3.23 -29.93
C ASP A 264 -10.48 -2.29 -30.64
N PRO A 265 -9.48 -2.83 -31.36
CA PRO A 265 -8.43 -2.02 -31.96
C PRO A 265 -8.87 -1.34 -33.26
N ARG A 266 -10.01 -1.72 -33.86
CA ARG A 266 -10.39 -1.33 -35.24
C ARG A 266 -10.49 0.19 -35.43
N PRO A 267 -11.10 0.99 -34.51
CA PRO A 267 -11.12 2.45 -34.65
C PRO A 267 -9.72 3.08 -34.63
N TYR A 268 -8.82 2.54 -33.80
CA TYR A 268 -7.44 3.02 -33.67
C TYR A 268 -6.57 2.61 -34.86
N GLN A 269 -6.81 1.43 -35.44
CA GLN A 269 -6.17 1.00 -36.69
C GLN A 269 -6.58 1.90 -37.87
N ILE A 270 -7.85 2.27 -37.98
CA ILE A 270 -8.33 3.22 -39.00
C ILE A 270 -7.73 4.62 -38.77
N SER A 271 -7.67 5.09 -37.52
CA SER A 271 -7.02 6.36 -37.17
C SER A 271 -5.52 6.38 -37.56
N LEU A 272 -4.80 5.28 -37.32
CA LEU A 272 -3.41 5.12 -37.75
C LEU A 272 -3.25 5.13 -39.28
N ALA A 273 -4.10 4.39 -40.00
CA ALA A 273 -4.08 4.37 -41.46
C ALA A 273 -4.36 5.76 -42.07
N ASN A 274 -5.29 6.52 -41.50
CA ASN A 274 -5.58 7.89 -41.93
C ASN A 274 -4.38 8.83 -41.71
N ALA A 275 -3.71 8.74 -40.55
CA ALA A 275 -2.50 9.53 -40.28
C ALA A 275 -1.33 9.14 -41.22
N GLN A 276 -1.18 7.85 -41.53
CA GLN A 276 -0.19 7.37 -42.49
C GLN A 276 -0.48 7.86 -43.92
N GLY A 277 -1.75 7.95 -44.31
CA GLY A 277 -2.17 8.52 -45.59
C GLY A 277 -1.86 10.02 -45.72
N ALA A 278 -2.07 10.80 -44.65
CA ALA A 278 -1.69 12.21 -44.59
C ALA A 278 -0.17 12.37 -44.73
N LEU A 279 0.60 11.63 -43.93
CA LEU A 279 2.07 11.64 -43.99
C LEU A 279 2.60 11.30 -45.39
N ALA A 280 2.07 10.26 -46.04
CA ALA A 280 2.50 9.84 -47.37
C ALA A 280 2.19 10.90 -48.45
N ARG A 281 1.07 11.62 -48.32
CA ARG A 281 0.73 12.75 -49.20
C ARG A 281 1.74 13.89 -49.05
N ASP A 282 2.07 14.26 -47.82
CA ASP A 282 2.85 15.47 -47.56
C ASP A 282 4.37 15.23 -47.66
N GLU A 283 4.82 13.99 -47.48
CA GLU A 283 6.16 13.56 -47.90
C GLU A 283 6.33 13.61 -49.43
N ALA A 284 5.29 13.35 -50.22
CA ALA A 284 5.32 13.50 -51.68
C ALA A 284 5.31 14.98 -52.13
N LEU A 285 4.57 15.85 -51.44
CA LEU A 285 4.64 17.31 -51.64
C LEU A 285 6.04 17.85 -51.31
N LEU A 286 6.62 17.42 -50.18
CA LEU A 286 7.98 17.78 -49.79
C LEU A 286 9.03 17.29 -50.80
N ALA A 287 8.91 16.06 -51.30
CA ALA A 287 9.81 15.51 -52.32
C ALA A 287 9.75 16.33 -53.62
N THR A 288 8.55 16.71 -54.05
CA THR A 288 8.34 17.57 -55.22
C THR A 288 8.96 18.95 -55.01
N ALA A 289 8.65 19.61 -53.89
CA ALA A 289 9.19 20.94 -53.58
C ALA A 289 10.72 20.97 -53.49
N ARG A 290 11.34 19.89 -52.98
CA ARG A 290 12.81 19.72 -52.95
C ARG A 290 13.41 19.51 -54.33
N LEU A 291 12.73 18.80 -55.23
CA LEU A 291 13.17 18.65 -56.63
C LEU A 291 13.13 19.99 -57.37
N ASP A 292 12.06 20.77 -57.17
CA ASP A 292 11.91 22.09 -57.79
C ASP A 292 12.90 23.11 -57.19
N LEU A 293 13.17 23.06 -55.88
CA LEU A 293 14.24 23.84 -55.24
C LEU A 293 15.59 23.53 -55.89
N LYS A 294 15.92 22.25 -56.07
CA LYS A 294 17.17 21.84 -56.74
C LYS A 294 17.23 22.36 -58.19
N ARG A 295 16.12 22.34 -58.93
CA ARG A 295 16.05 22.89 -60.29
C ARG A 295 16.29 24.41 -60.30
N TYR A 296 15.66 25.14 -59.38
CA TYR A 296 15.84 26.59 -59.24
C TYR A 296 17.25 26.96 -58.76
N GLN A 297 17.88 26.18 -57.89
CA GLN A 297 19.27 26.39 -57.49
C GLN A 297 20.24 26.26 -58.69
N THR A 298 20.04 25.27 -59.56
CA THR A 298 20.82 25.15 -60.81
C THR A 298 20.61 26.35 -61.74
N LEU A 299 19.35 26.77 -61.94
CA LEU A 299 19.04 27.92 -62.82
C LEU A 299 19.55 29.26 -62.25
N LEU A 300 19.55 29.42 -60.92
CA LEU A 300 20.11 30.60 -60.27
C LEU A 300 21.64 30.66 -60.40
N ALA A 301 22.32 29.51 -60.35
CA ALA A 301 23.75 29.40 -60.65
C ALA A 301 24.10 29.57 -62.15
N GLN A 302 23.08 29.77 -63.00
CA GLN A 302 23.17 30.07 -64.43
C GLN A 302 22.56 31.46 -64.73
N ASP A 303 22.38 32.31 -63.71
CA ASP A 303 21.76 33.65 -63.75
C ASP A 303 20.39 33.70 -64.48
N SER A 304 19.72 32.55 -64.58
CA SER A 304 18.55 32.34 -65.44
C SER A 304 17.20 32.52 -64.71
N ILE A 305 17.21 32.78 -63.40
CA ILE A 305 16.03 33.15 -62.60
C ILE A 305 16.38 34.19 -61.54
N ALA A 306 15.37 34.95 -61.08
CA ALA A 306 15.52 35.84 -59.93
C ALA A 306 15.76 35.05 -58.62
N LYS A 307 16.72 35.50 -57.81
CA LYS A 307 17.04 34.89 -56.50
C LYS A 307 15.81 34.72 -55.59
N GLN A 308 14.90 35.70 -55.59
CA GLN A 308 13.65 35.66 -54.82
C GLN A 308 12.82 34.39 -55.07
N THR A 309 12.82 33.85 -56.30
CA THR A 309 12.10 32.62 -56.65
C THR A 309 12.71 31.40 -55.94
N ALA A 310 14.04 31.31 -55.90
CA ALA A 310 14.75 30.24 -55.20
C ALA A 310 14.60 30.35 -53.68
N ASP A 311 14.69 31.57 -53.11
CA ASP A 311 14.50 31.82 -51.67
C ASP A 311 13.05 31.52 -51.23
N THR A 312 12.06 31.82 -52.09
CA THR A 312 10.64 31.47 -51.87
C THR A 312 10.45 29.95 -51.88
N GLN A 313 11.03 29.24 -52.85
CA GLN A 313 10.95 27.77 -52.91
C GLN A 313 11.69 27.11 -51.73
N ALA A 314 12.80 27.67 -51.27
CA ALA A 314 13.50 27.21 -50.06
C ALA A 314 12.66 27.37 -48.80
N SER A 315 11.83 28.42 -48.75
CA SER A 315 10.86 28.65 -47.68
C SER A 315 9.69 27.65 -47.73
N LEU A 316 9.20 27.31 -48.94
CA LEU A 316 8.18 26.28 -49.14
C LEU A 316 8.68 24.88 -48.74
N VAL A 317 9.92 24.52 -49.05
CA VAL A 317 10.54 23.27 -48.58
C VAL A 317 10.55 23.20 -47.05
N LYS A 318 10.98 24.28 -46.36
CA LYS A 318 10.95 24.35 -44.89
C LYS A 318 9.53 24.25 -44.31
N GLN A 319 8.53 24.80 -45.00
CA GLN A 319 7.13 24.67 -44.61
C GLN A 319 6.67 23.21 -44.66
N TYR A 320 6.92 22.50 -45.77
CA TYR A 320 6.55 21.07 -45.87
C TYR A 320 7.41 20.16 -44.98
N GLU A 321 8.65 20.52 -44.64
CA GLU A 321 9.43 19.84 -43.60
C GLU A 321 8.75 19.94 -42.23
N GLY A 322 8.17 21.10 -41.91
CA GLY A 322 7.33 21.30 -40.72
C GLY A 322 6.03 20.47 -40.76
N THR A 323 5.33 20.44 -41.90
CA THR A 323 4.11 19.63 -42.08
C THR A 323 4.39 18.14 -41.86
N VAL A 324 5.40 17.59 -42.55
CA VAL A 324 5.83 16.19 -42.41
C VAL A 324 6.24 15.85 -40.97
N GLN A 325 6.83 16.79 -40.22
CA GLN A 325 7.13 16.59 -38.80
C GLN A 325 5.85 16.51 -37.93
N ILE A 326 4.81 17.29 -38.25
CA ILE A 326 3.50 17.23 -37.57
C ILE A 326 2.80 15.90 -37.89
N ASP A 327 2.78 15.47 -39.15
CA ASP A 327 2.15 14.20 -39.56
C ASP A 327 2.83 12.97 -38.94
N ARG A 328 4.16 12.99 -38.80
CA ARG A 328 4.91 11.95 -38.07
C ARG A 328 4.49 11.87 -36.60
N ALA A 329 4.31 13.02 -35.93
CA ALA A 329 3.79 13.05 -34.56
C ALA A 329 2.34 12.56 -34.46
N ALA A 330 1.49 12.85 -35.46
CA ALA A 330 0.13 12.31 -35.53
C ALA A 330 0.11 10.78 -35.73
N VAL A 331 0.98 10.26 -36.60
CA VAL A 331 1.19 8.81 -36.79
C VAL A 331 1.66 8.13 -35.51
N ASP A 332 2.63 8.71 -34.80
CA ASP A 332 3.16 8.12 -33.55
C ASP A 332 2.15 8.21 -32.40
N SER A 333 1.34 9.26 -32.33
CA SER A 333 0.18 9.35 -31.42
C SER A 333 -0.85 8.23 -31.72
N ALA A 334 -1.16 7.98 -32.99
CA ALA A 334 -2.08 6.90 -33.37
C ALA A 334 -1.50 5.50 -33.08
N LYS A 335 -0.19 5.28 -33.26
CA LYS A 335 0.50 4.05 -32.81
C LYS A 335 0.41 3.86 -31.29
N LEU A 336 0.61 4.92 -30.51
CA LEU A 336 0.54 4.87 -29.06
C LEU A 336 -0.87 4.50 -28.58
N ASN A 337 -1.91 5.08 -29.20
CA ASN A 337 -3.29 4.72 -28.92
C ASN A 337 -3.58 3.24 -29.26
N LEU A 338 -3.08 2.75 -30.41
CA LEU A 338 -3.21 1.33 -30.76
C LEU A 338 -2.47 0.40 -29.78
N ALA A 339 -1.35 0.84 -29.20
CA ALA A 339 -0.66 0.11 -28.14
C ALA A 339 -1.50 0.10 -26.83
N TYR A 340 -2.08 1.23 -26.42
CA TYR A 340 -2.93 1.34 -25.23
C TYR A 340 -4.28 0.58 -25.34
N ALA A 341 -4.72 0.23 -26.56
CA ALA A 341 -5.85 -0.68 -26.73
C ALA A 341 -5.53 -2.10 -26.18
N ARG A 342 -4.26 -2.50 -26.10
CA ARG A 342 -3.81 -3.71 -25.43
C ARG A 342 -3.43 -3.40 -23.98
N ILE A 343 -4.19 -3.95 -23.05
CA ILE A 343 -4.04 -3.67 -21.61
C ILE A 343 -3.18 -4.76 -20.99
N THR A 344 -2.02 -4.38 -20.47
CA THR A 344 -1.04 -5.28 -19.85
C THR A 344 -0.92 -5.06 -18.34
N ALA A 345 -0.36 -6.04 -17.63
CA ALA A 345 -0.10 -5.94 -16.20
C ALA A 345 1.05 -4.95 -15.90
N PRO A 346 0.82 -3.87 -15.13
CA PRO A 346 1.86 -2.91 -14.78
C PRO A 346 2.82 -3.44 -13.70
N VAL A 347 2.40 -4.45 -12.93
CA VAL A 347 3.18 -5.12 -11.87
C VAL A 347 2.91 -6.62 -11.88
N SER A 348 3.87 -7.42 -11.41
CA SER A 348 3.68 -8.85 -11.15
C SER A 348 2.88 -9.06 -9.85
N GLY A 349 1.91 -9.97 -9.85
CA GLY A 349 1.07 -10.21 -8.68
C GLY A 349 -0.08 -11.18 -8.94
N ARG A 350 -0.96 -11.32 -7.94
CA ARG A 350 -2.21 -12.07 -8.06
C ARG A 350 -3.31 -11.18 -8.60
N VAL A 351 -4.01 -11.67 -9.61
CA VAL A 351 -5.17 -11.01 -10.22
C VAL A 351 -6.39 -11.23 -9.33
N GLY A 352 -7.14 -10.18 -9.02
CA GLY A 352 -8.39 -10.25 -8.26
C GLY A 352 -9.56 -10.82 -9.07
N LEU A 353 -10.78 -10.59 -8.57
CA LEU A 353 -12.00 -10.81 -9.34
C LEU A 353 -12.12 -9.74 -10.43
N ARG A 354 -12.60 -10.12 -11.60
CA ARG A 354 -12.80 -9.25 -12.76
C ARG A 354 -13.92 -8.25 -12.47
N GLN A 355 -13.70 -6.98 -12.79
CA GLN A 355 -14.67 -5.91 -12.55
C GLN A 355 -15.54 -5.60 -13.78
N VAL A 356 -15.13 -6.06 -14.97
CA VAL A 356 -15.82 -5.78 -16.25
C VAL A 356 -15.77 -6.99 -17.19
N ASP A 357 -16.91 -7.34 -17.78
CA ASP A 357 -17.05 -8.40 -18.79
C ASP A 357 -16.65 -7.96 -20.22
N PRO A 358 -16.13 -8.87 -21.05
CA PRO A 358 -16.08 -8.68 -22.50
C PRO A 358 -17.46 -8.30 -23.08
N GLY A 359 -17.47 -7.40 -24.05
CA GLY A 359 -18.68 -6.79 -24.61
C GLY A 359 -19.09 -5.48 -23.94
N ASN A 360 -18.68 -5.23 -22.69
CA ASN A 360 -18.96 -3.95 -22.03
C ASN A 360 -18.09 -2.81 -22.60
N TYR A 361 -18.61 -1.58 -22.52
CA TYR A 361 -17.85 -0.37 -22.82
C TYR A 361 -17.10 0.10 -21.58
N VAL A 362 -15.82 0.44 -21.73
CA VAL A 362 -14.90 0.87 -20.66
C VAL A 362 -14.35 2.27 -20.94
N THR A 363 -13.99 3.01 -19.88
CA THR A 363 -13.45 4.37 -19.95
C THR A 363 -12.30 4.62 -18.96
N PRO A 364 -11.39 5.59 -19.21
CA PRO A 364 -10.35 5.97 -18.25
C PRO A 364 -10.88 6.50 -16.91
N SER A 365 -12.12 6.97 -16.89
CA SER A 365 -12.87 7.42 -15.71
C SER A 365 -13.37 6.29 -14.80
N ASP A 366 -13.30 5.02 -15.25
CA ASP A 366 -13.87 3.88 -14.52
C ASP A 366 -13.13 3.65 -13.19
N ALA A 367 -13.78 4.03 -12.08
CA ALA A 367 -13.15 4.01 -10.75
C ALA A 367 -12.63 2.62 -10.34
N ASN A 368 -13.36 1.57 -10.69
CA ASN A 368 -13.05 0.17 -10.38
C ASN A 368 -11.99 -0.43 -11.32
N GLY A 369 -11.74 0.19 -12.48
CA GLY A 369 -10.93 -0.38 -13.56
C GLY A 369 -11.49 -1.70 -14.10
N ILE A 370 -10.63 -2.48 -14.77
CA ILE A 370 -10.95 -3.83 -15.26
C ILE A 370 -10.66 -4.88 -14.19
N VAL A 371 -9.54 -4.73 -13.46
CA VAL A 371 -9.13 -5.66 -12.41
C VAL A 371 -8.10 -5.04 -11.48
N VAL A 372 -8.02 -5.55 -10.24
CA VAL A 372 -6.96 -5.20 -9.28
C VAL A 372 -5.89 -6.29 -9.28
N ILE A 373 -4.62 -5.89 -9.32
CA ILE A 373 -3.47 -6.80 -9.16
C ILE A 373 -2.78 -6.50 -7.83
N THR A 374 -2.68 -7.51 -6.98
CA THR A 374 -2.05 -7.40 -5.66
C THR A 374 -0.74 -8.19 -5.64
N GLN A 375 0.39 -7.52 -5.38
CA GLN A 375 1.68 -8.16 -5.26
C GLN A 375 1.75 -8.94 -3.92
N LEU A 376 1.88 -10.26 -4.02
CA LEU A 376 1.96 -11.17 -2.86
C LEU A 376 3.37 -11.48 -2.40
N GLN A 377 4.40 -11.18 -3.21
CA GLN A 377 5.80 -11.49 -2.91
C GLN A 377 6.72 -10.35 -3.40
N PRO A 378 7.56 -9.74 -2.54
CA PRO A 378 7.45 -9.78 -1.07
C PRO A 378 6.19 -9.06 -0.56
N MET A 379 5.86 -9.24 0.71
CA MET A 379 4.86 -8.43 1.43
C MET A 379 5.53 -7.57 2.51
N SER A 380 4.79 -6.62 3.05
CA SER A 380 5.15 -5.94 4.30
C SER A 380 4.13 -6.23 5.39
N VAL A 381 4.52 -6.07 6.65
CA VAL A 381 3.59 -5.90 7.78
C VAL A 381 3.83 -4.51 8.35
N ILE A 382 2.75 -3.74 8.49
CA ILE A 382 2.77 -2.45 9.19
C ILE A 382 2.21 -2.68 10.58
N PHE A 383 2.99 -2.40 11.61
CA PHE A 383 2.65 -2.60 13.04
C PHE A 383 3.01 -1.34 13.84
N THR A 384 2.45 -1.17 15.04
CA THR A 384 2.72 0.01 15.89
C THR A 384 3.39 -0.35 17.21
N THR A 385 4.17 0.58 17.77
CA THR A 385 4.76 0.47 19.11
C THR A 385 4.73 1.82 19.83
N SER A 386 4.80 1.82 21.16
CA SER A 386 4.83 3.05 21.97
C SER A 386 6.08 3.89 21.65
N GLU A 387 5.97 5.20 21.73
CA GLU A 387 7.12 6.12 21.62
C GLU A 387 8.22 5.82 22.65
N ASP A 388 7.88 5.27 23.82
CA ASP A 388 8.84 4.82 24.85
C ASP A 388 9.87 3.80 24.32
N ASN A 389 9.46 2.97 23.36
CA ASN A 389 10.31 1.92 22.78
C ASN A 389 11.23 2.46 21.67
N LEU A 390 10.91 3.64 21.11
CA LEU A 390 11.60 4.20 19.95
C LEU A 390 13.12 4.38 20.17
N PRO A 391 13.62 4.86 21.33
CA PRO A 391 15.06 5.03 21.54
C PRO A 391 15.85 3.71 21.48
N ALA A 392 15.27 2.62 21.97
CA ALA A 392 15.91 1.30 21.93
C ALA A 392 16.01 0.75 20.49
N ILE A 393 14.95 0.93 19.70
CA ILE A 393 14.91 0.53 18.29
C ILE A 393 15.86 1.39 17.46
N LEU A 394 15.83 2.73 17.63
CA LEU A 394 16.71 3.66 16.91
C LEU A 394 18.19 3.42 17.22
N LYS A 395 18.56 3.10 18.47
CA LYS A 395 19.93 2.72 18.84
C LYS A 395 20.46 1.58 17.96
N GLN A 396 19.65 0.56 17.72
CA GLN A 396 20.03 -0.63 16.97
C GLN A 396 20.00 -0.40 15.45
N VAL A 397 18.99 0.33 14.94
CA VAL A 397 18.93 0.73 13.52
C VAL A 397 20.10 1.63 13.13
N ASN A 398 20.44 2.62 13.98
CA ASN A 398 21.57 3.52 13.76
C ASN A 398 22.94 2.81 13.84
N ALA A 399 23.02 1.67 14.53
CA ALA A 399 24.18 0.78 14.52
C ALA A 399 24.25 -0.13 13.27
N GLY A 400 23.31 -0.01 12.33
CA GLY A 400 23.21 -0.87 11.14
C GLY A 400 22.57 -2.24 11.41
N GLY A 401 21.97 -2.44 12.58
CA GLY A 401 21.37 -3.71 12.99
C GLY A 401 20.11 -4.04 12.19
N LYS A 402 20.10 -5.21 11.53
CA LYS A 402 18.90 -5.77 10.89
C LYS A 402 18.04 -6.48 11.92
N LEU A 403 17.07 -5.75 12.47
CA LEU A 403 16.16 -6.26 13.49
C LEU A 403 15.20 -7.30 12.90
N SER A 404 15.14 -8.48 13.53
CA SER A 404 14.30 -9.60 13.08
C SER A 404 12.86 -9.42 13.54
N VAL A 405 11.89 -9.70 12.66
CA VAL A 405 10.47 -9.64 12.98
C VAL A 405 9.78 -10.93 12.58
N THR A 406 9.28 -11.69 13.56
CA THR A 406 8.45 -12.87 13.29
C THR A 406 6.98 -12.50 13.36
N ALA A 407 6.24 -12.79 12.28
CA ALA A 407 4.79 -12.65 12.24
C ALA A 407 4.13 -13.94 12.71
N TYR A 408 3.13 -13.83 13.58
CA TYR A 408 2.32 -14.92 14.13
C TYR A 408 0.85 -14.73 13.74
N ASN A 409 0.10 -15.84 13.78
CA ASN A 409 -1.35 -15.81 13.65
C ASN A 409 -2.02 -14.91 14.72
N ARG A 410 -3.31 -14.58 14.51
CA ARG A 410 -4.11 -13.76 15.44
C ARG A 410 -4.11 -14.30 16.89
N ASN A 411 -3.94 -15.61 17.07
CA ASN A 411 -3.94 -16.26 18.38
C ASN A 411 -2.56 -16.27 19.06
N ASN A 412 -1.51 -15.74 18.41
CA ASN A 412 -0.12 -15.72 18.87
C ASN A 412 0.48 -17.12 19.15
N THR A 413 -0.07 -18.18 18.52
CA THR A 413 0.33 -19.58 18.72
C THR A 413 1.19 -20.16 17.61
N VAL A 414 1.01 -19.70 16.36
CA VAL A 414 1.70 -20.26 15.19
C VAL A 414 2.48 -19.14 14.49
N PRO A 415 3.81 -19.25 14.33
CA PRO A 415 4.58 -18.36 13.47
C PRO A 415 4.22 -18.62 12.00
N LEU A 416 3.94 -17.55 11.26
CA LEU A 416 3.59 -17.59 9.84
C LEU A 416 4.86 -17.45 8.98
N GLU A 417 5.68 -16.44 9.28
CA GLU A 417 6.95 -16.17 8.59
C GLU A 417 7.84 -15.25 9.44
N THR A 418 9.16 -15.29 9.21
CA THR A 418 10.12 -14.32 9.76
C THR A 418 10.65 -13.43 8.64
N GLY A 419 10.61 -12.12 8.88
CA GLY A 419 11.15 -11.08 8.01
C GLY A 419 12.10 -10.15 8.80
N ALA A 420 12.41 -9.00 8.21
CA ALA A 420 13.25 -7.98 8.84
C ALA A 420 12.54 -6.63 8.90
N LEU A 421 12.82 -5.83 9.93
CA LEU A 421 12.45 -4.43 9.94
C LEU A 421 13.14 -3.71 8.77
N ASN A 422 12.34 -3.01 7.96
CA ASN A 422 12.80 -2.30 6.76
C ASN A 422 12.89 -0.79 7.05
N THR A 423 11.83 -0.20 7.60
CA THR A 423 11.81 1.22 7.97
C THR A 423 10.86 1.49 9.13
N LEU A 424 11.10 2.59 9.83
CA LEU A 424 10.13 3.22 10.73
C LEU A 424 9.41 4.36 9.99
N ASP A 425 8.27 4.78 10.52
CA ASP A 425 7.61 6.02 10.11
C ASP A 425 8.39 7.24 10.64
N ASN A 426 8.31 8.37 9.94
CA ASN A 426 9.03 9.60 10.33
C ASN A 426 8.20 10.51 11.26
N GLN A 427 7.01 10.06 11.66
CA GLN A 427 6.10 10.76 12.56
C GLN A 427 5.58 9.84 13.67
N ILE A 428 5.44 10.41 14.86
CA ILE A 428 4.68 9.81 15.96
C ILE A 428 3.20 10.18 15.76
N ASP A 429 2.32 9.21 15.91
CA ASP A 429 0.87 9.40 15.85
C ASP A 429 0.39 10.03 17.18
N THR A 430 0.25 11.35 17.20
CA THR A 430 -0.02 12.15 18.42
C THR A 430 -1.40 11.89 19.05
N ALA A 431 -2.30 11.18 18.35
CA ALA A 431 -3.58 10.73 18.92
C ALA A 431 -3.43 9.42 19.73
N THR A 432 -2.31 8.72 19.59
CA THR A 432 -2.09 7.40 20.22
C THR A 432 -0.76 7.24 20.97
N GLY A 433 0.21 8.13 20.76
CA GLY A 433 1.56 8.00 21.33
C GLY A 433 2.36 6.86 20.67
N THR A 434 2.05 6.50 19.43
CA THR A 434 2.65 5.34 18.75
C THR A 434 3.39 5.70 17.46
N VAL A 435 4.45 4.95 17.16
CA VAL A 435 5.17 4.98 15.88
C VAL A 435 4.75 3.77 15.05
N LYS A 436 4.60 3.95 13.74
CA LYS A 436 4.37 2.86 12.78
C LYS A 436 5.72 2.30 12.31
N LEU A 437 5.81 0.99 12.19
CA LEU A 437 6.99 0.26 11.74
C LEU A 437 6.60 -0.64 10.58
N ARG A 438 7.48 -0.75 9.59
CA ARG A 438 7.30 -1.61 8.41
C ARG A 438 8.39 -2.67 8.39
N ALA A 439 8.00 -3.92 8.61
CA ALA A 439 8.84 -5.07 8.31
C ALA A 439 8.49 -5.67 6.95
N THR A 440 9.46 -6.26 6.27
CA THR A 440 9.31 -6.88 4.95
C THR A 440 9.58 -8.39 5.04
N PHE A 441 8.73 -9.15 4.35
CA PHE A 441 8.64 -10.60 4.39
C PHE A 441 8.59 -11.16 2.97
N GLU A 442 9.27 -12.27 2.70
CA GLU A 442 9.37 -12.84 1.36
C GLU A 442 8.04 -13.45 0.87
N ASN A 443 7.23 -13.98 1.80
CA ASN A 443 5.94 -14.64 1.59
C ASN A 443 5.95 -15.77 0.55
N ARG A 444 7.06 -16.51 0.47
CA ARG A 444 7.30 -17.54 -0.56
C ARG A 444 6.21 -18.62 -0.59
N ASN A 445 5.64 -18.93 0.57
CA ASN A 445 4.58 -19.91 0.77
C ASN A 445 3.16 -19.31 0.72
N ASN A 446 3.02 -17.99 0.50
CA ASN A 446 1.74 -17.24 0.52
C ASN A 446 0.93 -17.42 1.83
N LEU A 447 1.62 -17.49 2.98
CA LEU A 447 1.03 -17.64 4.31
C LEU A 447 0.56 -16.30 4.91
N LEU A 448 1.15 -15.19 4.46
CA LEU A 448 0.67 -13.84 4.72
C LEU A 448 -0.29 -13.43 3.59
N PHE A 449 -1.46 -12.90 3.95
CA PHE A 449 -2.50 -12.50 3.01
C PHE A 449 -2.80 -10.99 3.12
N PRO A 450 -3.05 -10.26 2.02
CA PRO A 450 -3.38 -8.84 2.08
C PRO A 450 -4.50 -8.50 3.08
N ASN A 451 -4.29 -7.45 3.87
CA ASN A 451 -5.17 -6.97 4.95
C ASN A 451 -5.38 -7.94 6.13
N GLN A 452 -4.61 -9.02 6.23
CA GLN A 452 -4.63 -9.93 7.37
C GLN A 452 -4.03 -9.27 8.62
N PHE A 453 -4.72 -9.38 9.75
CA PHE A 453 -4.18 -9.00 11.06
C PHE A 453 -3.28 -10.10 11.62
N VAL A 454 -2.07 -9.73 12.02
CA VAL A 454 -1.02 -10.63 12.54
C VAL A 454 -0.41 -10.05 13.82
N ASN A 455 0.05 -10.92 14.72
CA ASN A 455 0.86 -10.48 15.86
C ASN A 455 2.33 -10.49 15.46
N THR A 456 3.01 -9.36 15.56
CA THR A 456 4.45 -9.25 15.26
C THR A 456 5.26 -9.33 16.55
N ARG A 457 6.38 -10.05 16.49
CA ARG A 457 7.41 -10.08 17.52
C ARG A 457 8.70 -9.52 16.94
N LEU A 458 9.02 -8.27 17.28
CA LEU A 458 10.24 -7.58 16.91
C LEU A 458 11.31 -7.89 17.96
N LEU A 459 12.38 -8.60 17.56
CA LEU A 459 13.56 -8.75 18.41
C LEU A 459 14.40 -7.48 18.28
N VAL A 460 14.49 -6.72 19.37
CA VAL A 460 15.20 -5.42 19.42
C VAL A 460 16.66 -5.62 19.82
N ASP A 461 16.92 -6.43 20.83
CA ASP A 461 18.25 -6.65 21.41
C ASP A 461 18.34 -8.06 22.00
N THR A 462 19.54 -8.53 22.32
CA THR A 462 19.76 -9.77 23.07
C THR A 462 20.76 -9.49 24.19
N ILE A 463 20.26 -9.36 25.42
CA ILE A 463 21.10 -9.09 26.59
C ILE A 463 21.86 -10.36 26.93
N ARG A 464 23.20 -10.30 26.80
CA ARG A 464 24.10 -11.38 27.21
C ARG A 464 24.36 -11.35 28.71
N ASP A 465 24.73 -12.51 29.25
CA ASP A 465 25.13 -12.72 30.64
C ASP A 465 24.11 -12.29 31.71
N ALA A 466 22.83 -12.17 31.32
CA ALA A 466 21.74 -11.77 32.21
C ALA A 466 21.49 -12.83 33.30
N THR A 467 21.19 -12.38 34.52
CA THR A 467 20.64 -13.24 35.58
C THR A 467 19.17 -13.50 35.28
N ILE A 468 18.79 -14.75 35.03
CA ILE A 468 17.45 -15.17 34.64
C ILE A 468 16.83 -16.03 35.75
N VAL A 469 15.57 -15.72 36.08
CA VAL A 469 14.71 -16.52 36.98
C VAL A 469 13.39 -16.84 36.27
N PRO A 470 12.65 -17.88 36.71
CA PRO A 470 11.28 -18.08 36.26
C PRO A 470 10.38 -16.90 36.65
N THR A 471 9.46 -16.49 35.78
CA THR A 471 8.57 -15.35 36.02
C THR A 471 7.76 -15.48 37.32
N SER A 472 7.41 -16.71 37.73
CA SER A 472 6.67 -16.98 38.98
C SER A 472 7.46 -16.70 40.26
N ALA A 473 8.79 -16.57 40.20
CA ALA A 473 9.60 -16.21 41.36
C ALA A 473 9.58 -14.71 41.68
N VAL A 474 9.13 -13.86 40.74
CA VAL A 474 9.12 -12.40 40.88
C VAL A 474 7.74 -11.94 41.38
N LEU A 475 7.68 -11.59 42.66
CA LEU A 475 6.48 -11.15 43.34
C LEU A 475 6.41 -9.62 43.40
N SER A 476 5.21 -9.08 43.58
CA SER A 476 4.97 -7.64 43.71
C SER A 476 4.24 -7.34 45.01
N GLY A 477 4.72 -6.36 45.78
CA GLY A 477 4.12 -5.95 47.05
C GLY A 477 4.48 -4.53 47.45
N SER A 478 4.22 -4.16 48.71
CA SER A 478 4.40 -2.78 49.22
C SER A 478 5.84 -2.25 49.13
N ILE A 479 6.84 -3.12 49.12
CA ILE A 479 8.26 -2.76 48.94
C ILE A 479 8.66 -2.57 47.46
N GLY A 480 7.77 -2.82 46.52
CA GLY A 480 8.04 -2.96 45.08
C GLY A 480 8.08 -4.43 44.66
N GLN A 481 8.84 -4.72 43.59
CA GLN A 481 9.09 -6.09 43.14
C GLN A 481 10.19 -6.75 43.97
N PHE A 482 9.99 -8.02 44.32
CA PHE A 482 10.88 -8.79 45.18
C PHE A 482 10.88 -10.27 44.82
N VAL A 483 11.93 -10.99 45.25
CA VAL A 483 12.00 -12.45 45.19
C VAL A 483 12.23 -12.99 46.59
N TYR A 484 11.82 -14.24 46.81
CA TYR A 484 12.13 -15.01 48.01
C TYR A 484 13.39 -15.85 47.77
N VAL A 485 14.52 -15.47 48.38
CA VAL A 485 15.81 -16.17 48.24
C VAL A 485 15.96 -17.21 49.37
N VAL A 486 16.30 -18.45 49.03
CA VAL A 486 16.50 -19.54 50.00
C VAL A 486 17.97 -19.65 50.39
N LYS A 487 18.28 -19.29 51.64
CA LYS A 487 19.61 -19.36 52.25
C LYS A 487 20.14 -20.80 52.35
N PRO A 488 21.44 -20.99 52.68
CA PRO A 488 22.01 -22.31 53.00
C PRO A 488 21.39 -22.99 54.22
N ASP A 489 20.83 -22.21 55.17
CA ASP A 489 20.14 -22.70 56.37
C ASP A 489 18.68 -23.17 56.11
N ASN A 490 18.23 -23.13 54.85
CA ASN A 490 16.85 -23.38 54.41
C ASN A 490 15.79 -22.47 55.08
N THR A 491 16.20 -21.27 55.51
CA THR A 491 15.29 -20.13 55.73
C THR A 491 15.19 -19.28 54.46
N VAL A 492 14.13 -18.47 54.38
CA VAL A 492 13.87 -17.59 53.24
C VAL A 492 14.08 -16.12 53.63
N THR A 493 14.71 -15.35 52.75
CA THR A 493 14.74 -13.89 52.84
C THR A 493 13.99 -13.23 51.68
N VAL A 494 13.22 -12.19 52.00
CA VAL A 494 12.70 -11.23 51.05
C VAL A 494 13.86 -10.40 50.53
N ARG A 495 14.07 -10.38 49.22
CA ARG A 495 15.02 -9.46 48.60
C ARG A 495 14.34 -8.66 47.49
N LYS A 496 14.37 -7.33 47.64
CA LYS A 496 13.91 -6.40 46.60
C LYS A 496 14.78 -6.56 45.36
N VAL A 497 14.14 -6.66 44.19
CA VAL A 497 14.82 -6.78 42.89
C VAL A 497 14.32 -5.73 41.92
N LYS A 498 15.13 -5.47 40.90
CA LYS A 498 14.76 -4.69 39.72
C LYS A 498 14.70 -5.65 38.54
N PRO A 499 13.52 -6.15 38.15
CA PRO A 499 13.40 -6.97 36.95
C PRO A 499 13.68 -6.13 35.70
N GLY A 500 14.18 -6.80 34.67
CA GLY A 500 14.38 -6.28 33.33
C GLY A 500 13.37 -6.89 32.35
N PRO A 501 13.74 -7.06 31.07
CA PRO A 501 12.93 -7.77 30.08
C PRO A 501 12.46 -9.16 30.53
N VAL A 502 11.26 -9.51 30.07
CA VAL A 502 10.55 -10.77 30.34
C VAL A 502 10.27 -11.45 29.00
N ASP A 503 10.64 -12.72 28.88
CA ASP A 503 10.34 -13.60 27.75
C ASP A 503 9.51 -14.80 28.24
N GLY A 504 8.19 -14.65 28.21
CA GLY A 504 7.22 -15.66 28.64
C GLY A 504 7.40 -16.09 30.10
N GLU A 505 7.86 -17.33 30.29
CA GLU A 505 8.09 -17.94 31.61
C GLU A 505 9.41 -17.51 32.27
N ARG A 506 10.19 -16.62 31.65
CA ARG A 506 11.50 -16.15 32.15
C ARG A 506 11.54 -14.64 32.32
N THR A 507 12.02 -14.19 33.48
CA THR A 507 12.30 -12.78 33.79
C THR A 507 13.80 -12.60 34.03
N SER A 508 14.38 -11.56 33.42
CA SER A 508 15.74 -11.13 33.78
C SER A 508 15.72 -10.25 35.02
N ILE A 509 16.76 -10.33 35.86
CA ILE A 509 16.97 -9.45 37.01
C ILE A 509 18.19 -8.58 36.73
N VAL A 510 18.00 -7.26 36.76
CA VAL A 510 19.05 -6.25 36.52
C VAL A 510 19.85 -5.98 37.79
N GLU A 511 19.14 -5.83 38.92
CA GLU A 511 19.72 -5.55 40.23
C GLU A 511 19.02 -6.39 41.31
N GLY A 512 19.79 -6.82 42.32
CA GLY A 512 19.26 -7.48 43.53
C GLY A 512 19.37 -9.00 43.58
N LEU A 513 19.91 -9.69 42.56
CA LEU A 513 20.09 -11.15 42.60
C LEU A 513 21.38 -11.60 41.92
N ALA A 514 22.12 -12.51 42.55
CA ALA A 514 23.34 -13.10 42.01
C ALA A 514 23.06 -14.44 41.32
N VAL A 515 23.90 -14.77 40.33
CA VAL A 515 23.86 -16.06 39.64
C VAL A 515 24.21 -17.18 40.64
N GLY A 516 23.42 -18.25 40.63
CA GLY A 516 23.56 -19.39 41.55
C GLY A 516 22.70 -19.32 42.82
N GLU A 517 22.06 -18.19 43.12
CA GLU A 517 21.13 -18.12 44.25
C GLU A 517 19.82 -18.88 43.97
N ARG A 518 19.27 -19.56 44.99
CA ARG A 518 18.00 -20.28 44.90
C ARG A 518 16.84 -19.32 45.18
N VAL A 519 15.88 -19.21 44.27
CA VAL A 519 14.64 -18.45 44.45
C VAL A 519 13.43 -19.37 44.52
N VAL A 520 12.44 -19.03 45.37
CA VAL A 520 11.16 -19.75 45.44
C VAL A 520 10.31 -19.46 44.21
N THR A 521 9.73 -20.50 43.61
CA THR A 521 8.89 -20.43 42.40
C THR A 521 7.43 -20.80 42.62
N ASP A 522 7.11 -21.49 43.72
CA ASP A 522 5.75 -21.91 44.14
C ASP A 522 5.71 -22.09 45.67
N GLY A 523 4.54 -21.88 46.29
CA GLY A 523 4.32 -21.93 47.75
C GLY A 523 4.56 -20.61 48.49
N SER A 524 4.75 -19.50 47.77
CA SER A 524 5.14 -18.18 48.30
C SER A 524 4.10 -17.52 49.21
N ASP A 525 2.80 -17.78 49.03
CA ASP A 525 1.69 -17.14 49.76
C ASP A 525 1.74 -17.31 51.28
N ARG A 526 2.45 -18.35 51.76
CA ARG A 526 2.57 -18.69 53.18
C ARG A 526 3.91 -18.28 53.79
N LEU A 527 4.82 -17.71 53.00
CA LEU A 527 6.15 -17.31 53.44
C LEU A 527 6.14 -15.90 54.03
N ARG A 528 7.10 -15.67 54.93
CA ARG A 528 7.49 -14.37 55.48
C ARG A 528 9.02 -14.34 55.60
N GLU A 529 9.57 -13.18 55.93
CA GLU A 529 10.99 -13.07 56.28
C GLU A 529 11.35 -14.06 57.39
N GLY A 530 12.39 -14.87 57.17
CA GLY A 530 12.85 -15.88 58.12
C GLY A 530 12.02 -17.17 58.18
N SER A 531 11.00 -17.35 57.34
CA SER A 531 10.26 -18.62 57.26
C SER A 531 11.19 -19.79 56.90
N ALA A 532 11.13 -20.87 57.70
CA ALA A 532 11.77 -22.14 57.35
C ALA A 532 11.01 -22.84 56.23
N VAL A 533 11.73 -23.40 55.26
CA VAL A 533 11.14 -24.10 54.11
C VAL A 533 11.72 -25.51 53.93
N THR A 534 10.86 -26.41 53.48
CA THR A 534 11.29 -27.71 52.97
C THR A 534 11.19 -27.67 51.45
N ILE A 535 12.29 -27.96 50.77
CA ILE A 535 12.29 -28.22 49.33
C ILE A 535 11.92 -29.71 49.17
N PRO A 536 10.77 -30.07 48.57
CA PRO A 536 10.49 -31.46 48.22
C PRO A 536 11.52 -31.92 47.21
N ALA A 537 12.20 -33.05 47.46
CA ALA A 537 13.19 -33.57 46.53
C ALA A 537 12.56 -33.81 45.14
N ASP A 538 13.24 -33.34 44.09
CA ASP A 538 12.76 -33.41 42.71
C ASP A 538 12.31 -34.81 42.34
N LYS A 539 11.00 -35.01 42.18
CA LYS A 539 10.48 -36.20 41.50
C LYS A 539 10.74 -36.01 40.00
N PRO A 540 11.64 -36.79 39.38
CA PRO A 540 11.89 -36.66 37.95
C PRO A 540 10.58 -36.84 37.20
N LYS A 541 10.33 -35.97 36.21
CA LYS A 541 9.07 -35.88 35.46
C LYS A 541 8.87 -37.11 34.58
N GLN A 542 8.41 -38.19 35.21
CA GLN A 542 8.35 -39.53 34.64
C GLN A 542 7.36 -39.53 33.47
N ALA A 543 7.88 -39.78 32.26
CA ALA A 543 7.07 -39.76 31.06
C ALA A 543 5.95 -40.81 31.15
N SER A 544 4.74 -40.44 30.74
CA SER A 544 3.56 -41.30 30.75
C SER A 544 3.61 -42.32 29.61
N GLY A 545 4.59 -43.23 29.67
CA GLY A 545 4.65 -44.42 28.82
C GLY A 545 3.50 -45.36 29.17
N ALA A 546 2.70 -45.74 28.17
CA ALA A 546 1.54 -46.59 28.36
C ALA A 546 1.95 -47.98 28.87
N LYS A 547 1.28 -48.48 29.92
CA LYS A 547 1.41 -49.88 30.33
C LYS A 547 0.72 -50.79 29.31
N SER A 548 1.48 -51.42 28.43
CA SER A 548 1.01 -52.61 27.72
C SER A 548 0.74 -53.73 28.72
N ALA A 549 -0.52 -54.07 28.93
CA ALA A 549 -0.91 -55.20 29.76
C ALA A 549 -0.96 -56.47 28.89
N SER A 550 0.06 -57.32 28.98
CA SER A 550 0.07 -58.64 28.38
C SER A 550 -0.68 -59.65 29.26
N GLY A 551 -1.71 -60.30 28.72
CA GLY A 551 -2.42 -61.40 29.38
C GLY A 551 -2.92 -62.43 28.35
N ALA A 552 -2.43 -63.67 28.46
CA ALA A 552 -3.01 -64.84 27.79
C ALA A 552 -4.12 -65.44 28.71
N SER A 553 -4.87 -66.51 28.39
CA SER A 553 -4.72 -67.60 27.41
C SER A 553 -6.03 -68.40 27.26
N GLY A 554 -6.20 -69.17 26.18
CA GLY A 554 -7.27 -70.18 26.00
C GLY A 554 -8.17 -69.88 24.78
N ALA A 555 -8.29 -70.63 23.68
CA ALA A 555 -8.03 -72.04 23.28
C ALA A 555 -9.24 -73.01 23.40
N SER A 556 -9.80 -73.42 22.25
CA SER A 556 -10.44 -74.73 21.90
C SER A 556 -11.55 -74.59 20.83
N GLY A 557 -11.85 -75.68 20.08
CA GLY A 557 -13.00 -75.81 19.15
C GLY A 557 -12.89 -75.02 17.82
N ALA A 558 -12.71 -75.55 16.60
CA ALA A 558 -12.90 -76.87 15.96
C ALA A 558 -14.29 -77.14 15.32
N SER A 559 -14.26 -77.51 14.02
CA SER A 559 -15.35 -78.04 13.15
C SER A 559 -16.49 -77.08 12.73
N GLY A 560 -17.10 -77.37 11.56
CA GLY A 560 -18.23 -76.62 11.00
C GLY A 560 -18.14 -76.43 9.48
N ALA A 561 -18.68 -77.37 8.68
CA ALA A 561 -18.73 -77.29 7.22
C ALA A 561 -20.14 -76.91 6.70
N HIS A 562 -20.30 -76.91 5.36
CA HIS A 562 -21.48 -76.50 4.56
C HIS A 562 -21.55 -74.99 4.20
N GLY A 563 -22.07 -74.59 3.02
CA GLY A 563 -22.41 -75.44 1.86
C GLY A 563 -23.42 -74.80 0.88
N GLY A 564 -22.95 -74.30 -0.26
CA GLY A 564 -23.80 -73.79 -1.35
C GLY A 564 -24.43 -72.40 -1.10
N GLN A 565 -25.15 -71.78 -2.06
CA GLN A 565 -25.17 -72.05 -3.51
C GLN A 565 -25.65 -70.82 -4.32
N ARG A 566 -25.27 -70.80 -5.61
CA ARG A 566 -25.62 -69.85 -6.70
C ARG A 566 -26.99 -69.14 -6.64
N ARG A 567 -27.02 -67.82 -6.93
CA ARG A 567 -27.62 -67.19 -8.15
C ARG A 567 -27.38 -65.66 -8.14
N ARG A 568 -26.85 -65.07 -9.22
CA ARG A 568 -27.56 -64.41 -10.35
C ARG A 568 -28.53 -63.28 -9.95
N GLY A 569 -28.16 -62.05 -10.30
CA GLY A 569 -29.04 -60.88 -10.42
C GLY A 569 -28.26 -59.75 -11.12
N ALA A 570 -28.73 -59.26 -12.26
CA ALA A 570 -28.03 -58.23 -13.04
C ALA A 570 -29.01 -57.35 -13.84
N SER A 571 -28.91 -56.04 -13.63
CA SER A 571 -29.54 -54.94 -14.37
C SER A 571 -28.72 -53.68 -14.02
N GLN A 572 -28.04 -53.02 -14.98
CA GLN A 572 -28.62 -51.98 -15.85
C GLN A 572 -29.27 -50.86 -15.01
N ALA A 573 -28.63 -49.69 -14.93
CA ALA A 573 -28.84 -48.52 -15.81
C ALA A 573 -29.93 -47.59 -15.20
N GLN A 574 -30.03 -46.29 -15.51
CA GLN A 574 -29.52 -45.54 -16.65
C GLN A 574 -29.28 -44.05 -16.28
N SER A 575 -28.61 -43.32 -17.17
CA SER A 575 -28.34 -41.86 -17.21
C SER A 575 -29.29 -40.90 -16.46
N GLN A 576 -28.68 -39.88 -15.83
CA GLN A 576 -28.72 -38.50 -16.34
C GLN A 576 -27.32 -37.87 -16.22
#